data_AF-E6K5Q7-F1
#
_entry.id   AF-E6K5Q7-F1
#
_cell.length_a   1.000
_cell.length_b   1.000
_cell.length_c   1.000
_cell.angle_alpha   90.00
_cell.angle_beta   90.00
_cell.angle_gamma   90.00
#
_symmetry.space_group_name_H-M   'P 1'
#
loop_
_entity.id
_entity.type
_entity.pdbx_description
1 polymer ?
#
loop_
_entity_poly.entity_id
_entity_poly.type
_entity_poly.pdbx_seq_one_letter_code
_entity_poly.pdbx_strand_id
1 'polypeptide(L)'
;MNQFLVTSNTRKWMGISLILIIAVTFYFQFLQNILLNKGTDHVLLMPVYPLLKSALWHDLLVAVILISECYFYHEIRKQLRKLRSSAQWACVAIIVAKTISVVEGYLIELSWNNVSKGIASTTNLFSLNDISVLLSIVCSTISFAGIVWLSVLLIRKHEGRIRVAGYVLLVSTIIGILKQSGFVLPHSTMAVNALRALSMICMLLPFVFFYRSFKASSQGAL
;
A
#
# COMPACT_ATOMS: atom_id res chain seq x y z
N MET A 1 -2.62 -18.34 19.99
CA MET A 1 -2.51 -16.94 20.48
C MET A 1 -3.44 -16.07 19.64
N ASN A 2 -4.45 -15.45 20.25
CA ASN A 2 -5.57 -14.86 19.50
C ASN A 2 -5.41 -13.36 19.22
N GLN A 3 -4.51 -12.67 19.93
CA GLN A 3 -4.31 -11.22 19.85
C GLN A 3 -2.85 -10.84 20.18
N PHE A 4 -2.37 -9.75 19.57
CA PHE A 4 -1.09 -9.13 19.87
C PHE A 4 -1.26 -7.97 20.85
N LEU A 5 -0.37 -7.86 21.84
CA LEU A 5 -0.40 -6.78 22.85
C LEU A 5 0.57 -5.67 22.48
N VAL A 6 0.08 -4.42 22.51
CA VAL A 6 0.86 -3.22 22.17
C VAL A 6 0.56 -2.07 23.13
N THR A 7 1.41 -1.07 23.19
CA THR A 7 1.16 0.13 24.01
C THR A 7 -0.03 0.93 23.46
N SER A 8 -0.65 1.73 24.32
CA SER A 8 -1.76 2.62 23.95
C SER A 8 -1.36 3.58 22.82
N ASN A 9 -0.14 4.14 22.88
CA ASN A 9 0.37 5.05 21.86
C ASN A 9 0.53 4.36 20.50
N THR A 10 1.12 3.16 20.46
CA THR A 10 1.27 2.43 19.18
C THR A 10 -0.09 2.12 18.57
N ARG A 11 -1.09 1.73 19.38
CA ARG A 11 -2.44 1.48 18.88
C ARG A 11 -3.10 2.74 18.29
N LYS A 12 -2.86 3.92 18.88
CA LYS A 12 -3.32 5.21 18.31
C LYS A 12 -2.70 5.46 16.95
N TRP A 13 -1.38 5.33 16.83
CA TRP A 13 -0.66 5.51 15.57
C TRP A 13 -1.12 4.51 14.49
N MET A 14 -1.35 3.25 14.86
CA MET A 14 -1.92 2.26 13.92
C MET A 14 -3.33 2.65 13.45
N GLY A 15 -4.12 3.30 14.30
CA GLY A 15 -5.43 3.82 13.94
C GLY A 15 -5.33 4.97 12.94
N ILE A 16 -4.40 5.90 13.15
CA ILE A 16 -4.11 7.00 12.22
C ILE A 16 -3.65 6.42 10.87
N SER A 17 -2.69 5.49 10.86
CA SER A 17 -2.24 4.83 9.63
C SER A 17 -3.38 4.10 8.91
N LEU A 18 -4.31 3.46 9.63
CA LEU A 18 -5.48 2.82 9.03
C LEU A 18 -6.38 3.84 8.33
N ILE A 19 -6.66 4.96 8.99
CA ILE A 19 -7.48 6.04 8.42
C ILE A 19 -6.82 6.61 7.17
N LEU A 20 -5.50 6.82 7.19
CA LEU A 20 -4.74 7.28 6.03
C LEU A 20 -4.83 6.29 4.86
N ILE A 21 -4.63 4.99 5.10
CA ILE A 21 -4.76 3.96 4.06
C ILE A 21 -6.18 4.01 3.46
N ILE A 22 -7.22 4.06 4.30
CA ILE A 22 -8.62 4.11 3.83
C ILE A 22 -8.88 5.38 3.01
N ALA A 23 -8.50 6.55 3.52
CA ALA A 23 -8.76 7.83 2.88
C ALA A 23 -8.06 7.95 1.53
N VAL A 24 -6.78 7.59 1.46
CA VAL A 24 -6.02 7.68 0.21
C VAL A 24 -6.44 6.60 -0.80
N THR A 25 -6.78 5.39 -0.34
CA THR A 25 -7.33 4.36 -1.24
C THR A 25 -8.68 4.78 -1.82
N PHE A 26 -9.54 5.39 -0.99
CA PHE A 26 -10.83 5.93 -1.45
C PHE A 26 -10.63 7.06 -2.46
N TYR A 27 -9.64 7.94 -2.21
CA TYR A 27 -9.25 8.99 -3.15
C TYR A 27 -8.91 8.40 -4.52
N PHE A 28 -7.99 7.43 -4.60
CA PHE A 28 -7.57 6.86 -5.88
C PHE A 28 -8.66 6.07 -6.60
N GLN A 29 -9.50 5.33 -5.88
CA GLN A 29 -10.50 4.45 -6.52
C GLN A 29 -11.74 5.20 -7.01
N PHE A 30 -12.13 6.28 -6.32
CA PHE A 30 -13.39 6.98 -6.59
C PHE A 30 -13.21 8.48 -6.81
N LEU A 31 -12.60 9.17 -5.86
CA LEU A 31 -12.58 10.62 -5.84
C LEU A 31 -11.79 11.20 -7.01
N GLN A 32 -10.64 10.62 -7.34
CA GLN A 32 -9.73 11.09 -8.37
C GLN A 32 -10.43 11.22 -9.73
N ASN A 33 -11.17 10.20 -10.17
CA ASN A 33 -11.88 10.24 -11.44
C ASN A 33 -12.98 11.32 -11.46
N ILE A 34 -13.70 11.49 -10.35
CA ILE A 34 -14.76 12.51 -10.25
C ILE A 34 -14.15 13.92 -10.30
N LEU A 35 -13.07 14.13 -9.54
CA LEU A 35 -12.36 15.41 -9.46
C LEU A 35 -11.69 15.79 -10.78
N LEU A 36 -11.06 14.83 -11.46
CA LEU A 36 -10.39 15.08 -12.73
C LEU A 36 -11.39 15.38 -13.86
N ASN A 37 -12.56 14.72 -13.87
CA ASN A 37 -13.59 14.94 -14.88
C ASN A 37 -14.35 16.27 -14.72
N LYS A 38 -14.44 16.81 -13.51
CA LYS A 38 -15.17 18.08 -13.23
C LYS A 38 -14.24 19.27 -12.98
N GLY A 39 -12.94 19.04 -13.00
CA GLY A 39 -11.98 19.96 -12.37
C GLY A 39 -11.72 21.25 -13.14
N THR A 40 -11.94 21.28 -14.46
CA THR A 40 -11.84 22.49 -15.29
C THR A 40 -13.08 23.37 -15.22
N ASP A 41 -14.25 22.76 -14.98
CA ASP A 41 -15.54 23.43 -15.18
C ASP A 41 -16.14 23.94 -13.86
N HIS A 42 -15.62 23.46 -12.73
CA HIS A 42 -16.15 23.76 -11.41
C HIS A 42 -15.30 24.82 -10.69
N VAL A 43 -15.91 25.98 -10.39
CA VAL A 43 -15.24 27.19 -9.86
C VAL A 43 -14.38 26.93 -8.61
N LEU A 44 -14.83 26.06 -7.71
CA LEU A 44 -14.08 25.70 -6.49
C LEU A 44 -12.91 24.73 -6.73
N LEU A 45 -12.95 23.96 -7.83
CA LEU A 45 -11.94 22.96 -8.18
C LEU A 45 -10.86 23.53 -9.09
N MET A 46 -11.19 24.51 -9.91
CA MET A 46 -10.29 25.15 -10.87
C MET A 46 -8.94 25.59 -10.26
N PRO A 47 -8.86 26.17 -9.03
CA PRO A 47 -7.59 26.57 -8.43
C PRO A 47 -6.73 25.38 -7.99
N VAL A 48 -7.36 24.26 -7.62
CA VAL A 48 -6.71 23.07 -7.05
C VAL A 48 -6.49 21.98 -8.09
N TYR A 49 -7.16 22.07 -9.24
CA TYR A 49 -7.05 21.16 -10.37
C TYR A 49 -5.61 20.90 -10.85
N PRO A 50 -4.75 21.91 -11.05
CA PRO A 50 -3.37 21.65 -11.46
C PRO A 50 -2.58 20.85 -10.42
N LEU A 51 -2.86 21.06 -9.12
CA LEU A 51 -2.30 20.25 -8.05
C LEU A 51 -2.82 18.81 -8.11
N LEU A 52 -4.13 18.62 -8.27
CA LEU A 52 -4.76 17.28 -8.34
C LEU A 52 -4.27 16.46 -9.54
N LYS A 53 -3.89 17.13 -10.63
CA LYS A 53 -3.33 16.50 -11.85
C LYS A 53 -1.82 16.30 -11.79
N SER A 54 -1.13 16.92 -10.83
CA SER A 54 0.33 16.84 -10.74
C SER A 54 0.83 15.44 -10.37
N ALA A 55 1.97 15.05 -10.95
CA ALA A 55 2.67 13.81 -10.58
C ALA A 55 3.08 13.82 -9.11
N LEU A 56 3.64 14.95 -8.63
CA LEU A 56 3.96 15.20 -7.22
C LEU A 56 2.82 14.83 -6.25
N TRP A 57 1.58 15.21 -6.55
CA TRP A 57 0.44 14.89 -5.69
C TRP A 57 0.12 13.40 -5.69
N HIS A 58 0.19 12.75 -6.87
CA HIS A 58 0.04 11.31 -6.99
C HIS A 58 1.11 10.57 -6.19
N ASP A 59 2.38 10.93 -6.38
CA ASP A 59 3.52 10.25 -5.77
C ASP A 59 3.56 10.46 -4.25
N LEU A 60 3.17 11.65 -3.77
CA LEU A 60 3.02 11.92 -2.34
C LEU A 60 1.93 11.03 -1.71
N LEU A 61 0.78 10.89 -2.36
CA LEU A 61 -0.30 10.03 -1.87
C LEU A 61 0.09 8.54 -1.90
N VAL A 62 0.80 8.10 -2.94
CA VAL A 62 1.37 6.73 -3.00
C VAL A 62 2.36 6.51 -1.87
N ALA A 63 3.26 7.46 -1.61
CA ALA A 63 4.21 7.39 -0.50
C ALA A 63 3.50 7.30 0.86
N VAL A 64 2.44 8.08 1.08
CA VAL A 64 1.64 8.04 2.32
C VAL A 64 1.03 6.65 2.54
N ILE A 65 0.49 6.00 1.49
CA ILE A 65 0.00 4.63 1.60
C ILE A 65 1.15 3.68 1.94
N LEU A 66 2.24 3.71 1.18
CA LEU A 66 3.35 2.77 1.36
C LEU A 66 3.97 2.87 2.75
N ILE A 67 4.17 4.09 3.27
CA ILE A 67 4.68 4.34 4.62
C ILE A 67 3.70 3.80 5.67
N SER A 68 2.40 4.03 5.48
CA SER A 68 1.36 3.56 6.40
C SER A 68 1.30 2.03 6.44
N GLU A 69 1.43 1.36 5.29
CA GLU A 69 1.49 -0.10 5.22
C GLU A 69 2.78 -0.64 5.87
N CYS A 70 3.93 -0.02 5.60
CA CYS A 70 5.20 -0.35 6.25
C CYS A 70 5.09 -0.27 7.78
N TYR A 71 4.37 0.72 8.31
CA TYR A 71 4.12 0.83 9.75
C TYR A 71 3.37 -0.41 10.30
N PHE A 72 2.33 -0.87 9.60
CA PHE A 72 1.63 -2.11 9.98
C PHE A 72 2.55 -3.33 9.96
N TYR A 73 3.30 -3.53 8.87
CA TYR A 73 4.23 -4.66 8.76
C TYR A 73 5.34 -4.60 9.79
N HIS A 74 5.78 -3.41 10.17
CA HIS A 74 6.78 -3.21 11.22
C HIS A 74 6.25 -3.60 12.61
N GLU A 75 5.02 -3.23 12.95
CA GLU A 75 4.41 -3.64 14.22
C GLU A 75 4.11 -5.14 14.25
N ILE A 76 3.67 -5.74 13.14
CA ILE A 76 3.53 -7.20 13.00
C ILE A 76 4.89 -7.89 13.20
N ARG A 77 5.95 -7.39 12.57
CA ARG A 77 7.32 -7.90 12.72
C ARG A 77 7.77 -7.90 14.18
N LYS A 78 7.55 -6.82 14.93
CA LYS A 78 7.92 -6.74 16.35
C LYS A 78 7.29 -7.86 17.17
N GLN A 79 6.01 -8.14 16.93
CA GLN A 79 5.30 -9.20 17.64
C GLN A 79 5.79 -10.59 17.21
N LEU A 80 5.98 -10.81 15.91
CA LEU A 80 6.50 -12.07 15.38
C LEU A 80 7.93 -12.35 15.86
N ARG A 81 8.75 -11.30 16.06
CA ARG A 81 10.09 -11.41 16.65
C ARG A 81 10.04 -11.91 18.08
N LYS A 82 9.13 -11.38 18.92
CA LYS A 82 8.93 -11.87 20.29
C LYS A 82 8.56 -13.35 20.31
N LEU A 83 7.85 -13.82 19.29
CA LEU A 83 7.47 -15.21 19.10
C LEU A 83 8.54 -16.06 18.36
N ARG A 84 9.71 -15.49 18.05
CA ARG A 84 10.79 -16.13 17.27
C ARG A 84 10.32 -16.75 15.94
N SER A 85 9.29 -16.17 15.32
CA SER A 85 8.71 -16.70 14.08
C SER A 85 9.53 -16.28 12.86
N SER A 86 9.76 -17.21 11.92
CA SER A 86 10.39 -16.93 10.63
C SER A 86 9.59 -15.94 9.76
N ALA A 87 8.29 -15.76 10.04
CA ALA A 87 7.43 -14.77 9.39
C ALA A 87 7.94 -13.32 9.55
N GLN A 88 8.78 -13.04 10.56
CA GLN A 88 9.38 -11.72 10.73
C GLN A 88 10.23 -11.28 9.52
N TRP A 89 10.87 -12.24 8.83
CA TRP A 89 11.71 -11.96 7.66
C TRP A 89 10.89 -11.61 6.43
N ALA A 90 9.69 -12.19 6.29
CA ALA A 90 8.75 -11.78 5.26
C ALA A 90 8.30 -10.33 5.46
N CYS A 91 8.01 -9.93 6.71
CA CYS A 91 7.71 -8.52 7.00
C CYS A 91 8.90 -7.59 6.67
N VAL A 92 10.14 -8.00 6.93
CA VAL A 92 11.33 -7.22 6.55
C VAL A 92 11.42 -7.05 5.03
N ALA A 93 11.28 -8.14 4.27
CA ALA A 93 11.31 -8.09 2.82
C ALA A 93 10.25 -7.14 2.24
N ILE A 94 9.02 -7.21 2.76
CA ILE A 94 7.92 -6.31 2.34
C ILE A 94 8.26 -4.85 2.66
N ILE A 95 8.76 -4.56 3.87
CA ILE A 95 9.11 -3.18 4.27
C ILE A 95 10.22 -2.64 3.37
N VAL A 96 11.28 -3.41 3.15
CA VAL A 96 12.42 -3.00 2.31
C VAL A 96 11.98 -2.75 0.88
N ALA A 97 11.24 -3.67 0.27
CA ALA A 97 10.75 -3.53 -1.09
C ALA A 97 9.85 -2.29 -1.25
N LYS A 98 8.91 -2.06 -0.33
CA LYS A 98 8.06 -0.86 -0.34
C LYS A 98 8.85 0.43 -0.13
N THR A 99 9.89 0.40 0.68
CA THR A 99 10.74 1.57 0.93
C THR A 99 11.54 1.93 -0.31
N ILE A 100 12.10 0.92 -1.00
CA ILE A 100 12.78 1.12 -2.29
C ILE A 100 11.82 1.73 -3.31
N SER A 101 10.57 1.25 -3.42
CA SER A 101 9.58 1.83 -4.33
C SER A 101 9.27 3.32 -4.05
N VAL A 102 9.27 3.74 -2.78
CA VAL A 102 9.10 5.17 -2.42
C VAL A 102 10.31 5.99 -2.88
N VAL A 103 11.52 5.48 -2.63
CA VAL A 103 12.77 6.17 -3.02
C VAL A 103 12.89 6.25 -4.54
N GLU A 104 12.55 5.19 -5.24
CA GLU A 104 12.56 5.09 -6.69
C GLU A 104 11.65 6.16 -7.33
N GLY A 105 10.39 6.26 -6.89
CA GLY A 105 9.45 7.27 -7.40
C GLY A 105 9.99 8.69 -7.24
N TYR A 106 10.57 9.00 -6.08
CA TYR A 106 11.17 10.31 -5.82
C TYR A 106 12.38 10.61 -6.73
N LEU A 107 13.24 9.61 -6.97
CA LEU A 107 14.43 9.77 -7.83
C LEU A 107 14.05 9.99 -9.30
N ILE A 108 13.02 9.29 -9.80
CA ILE A 108 12.50 9.48 -11.16
C ILE A 108 12.00 10.92 -11.33
N GLU A 109 11.20 11.41 -10.39
CA GLU A 109 10.62 12.75 -10.47
C GLU A 109 11.68 13.85 -10.40
N LEU A 110 12.70 13.67 -9.56
CA LEU A 110 13.85 14.58 -9.47
C LEU A 110 14.65 14.62 -10.79
N SER A 111 14.82 13.46 -11.44
CA SER A 111 15.49 13.33 -12.74
C SER A 111 14.74 14.08 -13.84
N TRP A 112 13.41 13.90 -13.93
CA TRP A 112 12.56 14.61 -14.89
C TRP A 112 12.57 16.13 -14.69
N ASN A 113 12.56 16.59 -13.44
CA ASN A 113 12.66 18.01 -13.12
C ASN A 113 13.99 18.61 -13.60
N ASN A 114 15.10 17.89 -13.41
CA ASN A 114 16.41 18.34 -13.87
C ASN A 114 16.52 18.41 -15.40
N VAL A 115 15.87 17.51 -16.13
CA VAL A 115 15.80 17.58 -17.60
C VAL A 115 14.91 18.71 -18.08
N SER A 116 13.77 18.95 -17.43
CA SER A 116 12.91 20.09 -17.77
C SER A 116 13.62 21.44 -17.61
N LYS A 117 14.64 21.50 -16.75
CA LYS A 117 15.51 22.66 -16.51
C LYS A 117 16.77 22.68 -17.37
N GLY A 118 16.96 21.70 -18.26
CA GLY A 118 18.12 21.59 -19.15
C GLY A 118 19.44 21.20 -18.47
N ILE A 119 19.38 20.68 -17.23
CA ILE A 119 20.56 20.36 -16.40
C ILE A 119 21.11 18.96 -16.74
N ALA A 120 20.27 18.05 -17.23
CA ALA A 120 20.63 16.66 -17.53
C ALA A 120 20.26 16.26 -18.97
N SER A 121 20.99 15.29 -19.54
CA SER A 121 20.70 14.77 -20.89
C SER A 121 19.56 13.76 -20.89
N THR A 122 18.82 13.69 -21.99
CA THR A 122 17.74 12.72 -22.21
C THR A 122 18.25 11.27 -22.35
N THR A 123 19.50 11.08 -22.77
CA THR A 123 20.13 9.75 -22.93
C THR A 123 20.37 9.02 -21.60
N ASN A 124 20.74 9.75 -20.55
CA ASN A 124 20.86 9.19 -19.20
C ASN A 124 19.50 8.84 -18.57
N LEU A 125 18.41 9.39 -19.13
CA LEU A 125 17.06 9.18 -18.62
C LEU A 125 16.42 7.90 -19.15
N PHE A 126 16.69 7.52 -20.40
CA PHE A 126 16.23 6.25 -20.95
C PHE A 126 16.84 5.06 -20.18
N SER A 127 18.14 5.12 -19.85
CA SER A 127 18.79 4.06 -19.06
C SER A 127 18.30 4.03 -17.60
N LEU A 128 18.06 5.20 -16.98
CA LEU A 128 17.46 5.27 -15.65
C LEU A 128 16.02 4.73 -15.64
N ASN A 129 15.25 4.99 -16.69
CA ASN A 129 13.88 4.49 -16.81
C ASN A 129 13.87 2.97 -16.93
N ASP A 130 14.73 2.37 -17.75
CA ASP A 130 14.82 0.90 -17.88
C ASP A 130 15.26 0.22 -16.57
N ILE A 131 16.24 0.81 -15.86
CA ILE A 131 16.67 0.34 -14.55
C ILE A 131 15.54 0.47 -13.52
N SER A 132 14.78 1.57 -13.55
CA SER A 132 13.65 1.77 -12.66
C SER A 132 12.54 0.75 -12.90
N VAL A 133 12.16 0.51 -14.16
CA VAL A 133 11.16 -0.51 -14.51
C VAL A 133 11.58 -1.89 -13.98
N LEU A 134 12.85 -2.27 -14.16
CA LEU A 134 13.39 -3.52 -13.62
C LEU A 134 13.32 -3.55 -12.09
N LEU A 135 13.73 -2.47 -11.42
CA LEU A 135 13.74 -2.36 -9.96
C LEU A 135 12.31 -2.45 -9.38
N SER A 136 11.35 -1.79 -10.03
CA SER A 136 9.93 -1.84 -9.69
C SER A 136 9.34 -3.25 -9.84
N ILE A 137 9.69 -3.97 -10.90
CA ILE A 137 9.30 -5.38 -11.10
C ILE A 137 9.89 -6.26 -9.99
N VAL A 138 11.17 -6.08 -9.66
CA VAL A 138 11.83 -6.85 -8.60
C VAL A 138 11.18 -6.56 -7.23
N CYS A 139 10.98 -5.28 -6.88
CA CYS A 139 10.38 -4.89 -5.60
C CYS A 139 8.93 -5.35 -5.47
N SER A 140 8.13 -5.27 -6.54
CA SER A 140 6.76 -5.76 -6.54
C SER A 140 6.71 -7.28 -6.39
N THR A 141 7.61 -8.02 -7.03
CA THR A 141 7.71 -9.48 -6.92
C THR A 141 8.14 -9.92 -5.51
N ILE A 142 9.12 -9.25 -4.91
CA ILE A 142 9.56 -9.52 -3.53
C ILE A 142 8.44 -9.23 -2.54
N SER A 143 7.75 -8.09 -2.71
CA SER A 143 6.61 -7.73 -1.86
C SER A 143 5.51 -8.78 -1.97
N PHE A 144 5.19 -9.22 -3.19
CA PHE A 144 4.20 -10.25 -3.44
C PHE A 144 4.56 -11.58 -2.76
N ALA A 145 5.76 -12.10 -3.01
CA ALA A 145 6.24 -13.34 -2.39
C ALA A 145 6.25 -13.25 -0.86
N GLY A 146 6.67 -12.10 -0.32
CA GLY A 146 6.64 -11.81 1.10
C GLY A 146 5.23 -11.84 1.69
N ILE A 147 4.25 -11.23 1.01
CA ILE A 147 2.85 -11.22 1.47
C ILE A 147 2.27 -12.63 1.46
N VAL A 148 2.50 -13.41 0.39
CA VAL A 148 2.02 -14.80 0.31
C VAL A 148 2.63 -15.65 1.42
N TRP A 149 3.95 -15.55 1.61
CA TRP A 149 4.66 -16.28 2.67
C TRP A 149 4.16 -15.90 4.08
N LEU A 150 4.00 -14.60 4.34
CA LEU A 150 3.42 -14.10 5.59
C LEU A 150 2.01 -14.68 5.80
N SER A 151 1.17 -14.63 4.77
CA SER A 151 -0.21 -15.11 4.82
C SER A 151 -0.30 -16.59 5.18
N VAL A 152 0.49 -17.44 4.50
CA VAL A 152 0.54 -18.89 4.77
C VAL A 152 1.00 -19.17 6.20
N LEU A 153 2.01 -18.45 6.69
CA LEU A 153 2.48 -18.62 8.06
C LEU A 153 1.47 -18.14 9.11
N LEU A 154 0.77 -17.04 8.85
CA LEU A 154 -0.31 -16.57 9.73
C LEU A 154 -1.46 -17.56 9.80
N ILE A 155 -1.81 -18.19 8.66
CA ILE A 155 -2.86 -19.21 8.60
C ILE A 155 -2.47 -20.46 9.39
N ARG A 156 -1.24 -20.95 9.19
CA ARG A 156 -0.77 -22.22 9.79
C ARG A 156 -0.48 -22.12 11.29
N LYS A 157 0.14 -21.02 11.75
CA LYS A 157 0.72 -20.93 13.11
C LYS A 157 -0.12 -20.17 14.13
N HIS A 158 -1.16 -19.45 13.70
CA HIS A 158 -1.97 -18.62 14.58
C HIS A 158 -3.46 -18.98 14.52
N GLU A 159 -4.22 -18.48 15.49
CA GLU A 159 -5.64 -18.78 15.68
C GLU A 159 -6.46 -17.48 15.81
N GLY A 160 -7.77 -17.61 15.68
CA GLY A 160 -8.70 -16.48 15.80
C GLY A 160 -8.47 -15.41 14.74
N ARG A 161 -8.42 -14.15 15.17
CA ARG A 161 -8.42 -12.98 14.26
C ARG A 161 -7.16 -12.89 13.38
N ILE A 162 -6.03 -13.37 13.88
CA ILE A 162 -4.76 -13.37 13.14
C ILE A 162 -4.81 -14.36 11.98
N ARG A 163 -5.45 -15.52 12.17
CA ARG A 163 -5.68 -16.51 11.11
C ARG A 163 -6.57 -15.93 10.01
N VAL A 164 -7.65 -15.24 10.40
CA VAL A 164 -8.54 -14.54 9.46
C VAL A 164 -7.79 -13.47 8.67
N ALA A 165 -6.93 -12.68 9.32
CA ALA A 165 -6.08 -11.70 8.62
C ALA A 165 -5.20 -12.37 7.55
N GLY A 166 -4.65 -13.56 7.84
CA GLY A 166 -3.87 -14.34 6.88
C GLY A 166 -4.71 -14.81 5.67
N TYR A 167 -5.92 -15.32 5.88
CA TYR A 167 -6.82 -15.69 4.77
C TYR A 167 -7.17 -14.47 3.91
N VAL A 168 -7.52 -13.36 4.55
CA VAL A 168 -7.92 -12.14 3.88
C VAL A 168 -6.75 -11.57 3.06
N LEU A 169 -5.53 -11.55 3.59
CA LEU A 169 -4.34 -11.16 2.84
C LEU A 169 -4.16 -12.03 1.58
N LEU A 170 -4.25 -13.35 1.74
CA LEU A 170 -4.04 -14.30 0.65
C LEU A 170 -5.08 -14.13 -0.47
N VAL A 171 -6.36 -13.99 -0.11
CA VAL A 171 -7.44 -13.71 -1.06
C VAL A 171 -7.21 -12.37 -1.77
N SER A 172 -6.76 -11.36 -1.04
CA SER A 172 -6.48 -10.03 -1.59
C SER A 172 -5.35 -10.07 -2.62
N THR A 173 -4.30 -10.84 -2.37
CA THR A 173 -3.23 -11.06 -3.36
C THR A 173 -3.72 -11.80 -4.61
N ILE A 174 -4.57 -12.84 -4.46
CA ILE A 174 -5.12 -13.58 -5.61
C ILE A 174 -5.99 -12.67 -6.49
N ILE A 175 -6.86 -11.87 -5.87
CA ILE A 175 -7.71 -10.90 -6.59
C ILE A 175 -6.86 -9.85 -7.30
N GLY A 176 -5.76 -9.42 -6.68
CA GLY A 176 -4.78 -8.53 -7.32
C GLY A 176 -4.22 -9.09 -8.63
N ILE A 177 -3.80 -10.36 -8.63
CA ILE A 177 -3.29 -11.05 -9.83
C ILE A 177 -4.37 -11.13 -10.91
N LEU A 178 -5.58 -11.55 -10.54
CA LEU A 178 -6.70 -11.70 -11.47
C LEU A 178 -7.06 -10.38 -12.17
N LYS A 179 -6.90 -9.25 -11.49
CA LYS A 179 -7.09 -7.91 -12.07
C LYS A 179 -5.97 -7.54 -13.04
N GLN A 180 -4.74 -7.91 -12.74
CA GLN A 180 -3.55 -7.56 -13.52
C GLN A 180 -3.43 -8.41 -14.80
N SER A 181 -3.88 -9.66 -14.76
CA SER A 181 -3.82 -10.60 -15.90
C SER A 181 -4.90 -10.38 -16.95
N GLY A 182 -5.79 -9.38 -16.79
CA GLY A 182 -6.87 -9.10 -17.75
C GLY A 182 -7.95 -10.18 -17.84
N PHE A 183 -7.91 -11.17 -16.94
CA PHE A 183 -8.80 -12.36 -16.99
C PHE A 183 -10.27 -12.01 -16.73
N VAL A 184 -10.53 -10.85 -16.12
CA VAL A 184 -11.86 -10.29 -15.94
C VAL A 184 -11.91 -9.01 -16.75
N LEU A 185 -12.34 -9.09 -18.01
CA LEU A 185 -12.74 -7.94 -18.83
C LEU A 185 -14.26 -7.82 -18.73
N PRO A 186 -14.80 -6.99 -17.82
CA PRO A 186 -16.23 -6.77 -17.80
C PRO A 186 -16.61 -5.93 -19.01
N HIS A 187 -17.49 -6.44 -19.87
CA HIS A 187 -18.02 -5.71 -21.02
C HIS A 187 -18.93 -4.52 -20.64
N SER A 188 -19.24 -4.34 -19.34
CA SER A 188 -20.09 -3.25 -18.85
C SER A 188 -19.38 -2.35 -17.83
N THR A 189 -19.66 -1.04 -17.91
CA THR A 189 -19.15 -0.01 -16.99
C THR A 189 -19.55 -0.28 -15.53
N MET A 190 -20.74 -0.84 -15.31
CA MET A 190 -21.21 -1.30 -14.00
C MET A 190 -20.30 -2.36 -13.38
N ALA A 191 -19.90 -3.36 -14.17
CA ALA A 191 -19.07 -4.45 -13.68
C ALA A 191 -17.61 -4.00 -13.44
N VAL A 192 -17.09 -3.03 -14.22
CA VAL A 192 -15.80 -2.36 -13.94
C VAL A 192 -15.83 -1.63 -12.60
N ASN A 193 -16.90 -0.88 -12.32
CA ASN A 193 -17.05 -0.14 -11.06
C ASN A 193 -17.23 -1.08 -9.86
N ALA A 194 -18.00 -2.16 -10.01
CA ALA A 194 -18.13 -3.20 -8.98
C ALA A 194 -16.79 -3.89 -8.70
N LEU A 195 -16.00 -4.21 -9.73
CA LEU A 195 -14.67 -4.80 -9.57
C LEU A 195 -13.70 -3.85 -8.85
N ARG A 196 -13.76 -2.54 -9.14
CA ARG A 196 -12.96 -1.53 -8.42
C ARG A 196 -13.33 -1.47 -6.94
N ALA A 197 -14.63 -1.44 -6.63
CA ALA A 197 -15.11 -1.43 -5.25
C ALA A 197 -14.68 -2.69 -4.48
N LEU A 198 -14.82 -3.87 -5.11
CA LEU A 198 -14.43 -5.14 -4.52
C LEU A 198 -12.92 -5.23 -4.32
N SER A 199 -12.13 -4.78 -5.29
CA SER A 199 -10.67 -4.66 -5.20
C SER A 199 -10.24 -3.72 -4.05
N MET A 200 -10.92 -2.58 -3.88
CA MET A 200 -10.67 -1.66 -2.76
C MET A 200 -10.93 -2.34 -1.42
N ILE A 201 -12.09 -2.99 -1.28
CA ILE A 201 -12.47 -3.69 -0.05
C ILE A 201 -11.44 -4.77 0.29
N CYS A 202 -11.02 -5.56 -0.70
CA CYS A 202 -9.98 -6.57 -0.53
C CYS A 202 -8.64 -5.95 -0.12
N MET A 203 -8.19 -4.84 -0.71
CA MET A 203 -6.94 -4.20 -0.28
C MET A 203 -7.00 -3.67 1.17
N LEU A 204 -8.17 -3.19 1.62
CA LEU A 204 -8.33 -2.59 2.95
C LEU A 204 -8.57 -3.59 4.08
N LEU A 205 -9.32 -4.66 3.81
CA LEU A 205 -9.71 -5.67 4.80
C LEU A 205 -8.52 -6.24 5.60
N PRO A 206 -7.37 -6.58 5.00
CA PRO A 206 -6.18 -7.04 5.72
C PRO A 206 -5.78 -6.10 6.85
N PHE A 207 -5.73 -4.79 6.59
CA PHE A 207 -5.30 -3.79 7.56
C PHE A 207 -6.33 -3.58 8.68
N VAL A 208 -7.62 -3.68 8.35
CA VAL A 208 -8.70 -3.68 9.36
C VAL A 208 -8.57 -4.89 10.29
N PHE A 209 -8.34 -6.09 9.74
CA PHE A 209 -8.15 -7.30 10.54
C PHE A 209 -6.85 -7.27 11.33
N PHE A 210 -5.78 -6.72 10.78
CA PHE A 210 -4.55 -6.49 11.51
C PHE A 210 -4.79 -5.56 12.69
N TYR A 211 -5.36 -4.37 12.45
CA TYR A 211 -5.68 -3.43 13.51
C TYR A 211 -6.53 -4.07 14.63
N ARG A 212 -7.55 -4.85 14.28
CA ARG A 212 -8.39 -5.60 15.23
C ARG A 212 -7.70 -6.75 15.96
N SER A 213 -6.56 -7.22 15.43
CA SER A 213 -5.73 -8.25 16.05
C SER A 213 -4.79 -7.67 17.11
N PHE A 214 -4.56 -6.35 17.12
CA PHE A 214 -3.80 -5.65 18.15
C PHE A 214 -4.72 -5.12 19.26
N LYS A 215 -4.37 -5.41 20.51
CA LYS A 215 -5.04 -4.91 21.71
C LYS A 215 -4.08 -4.01 22.48
N ALA A 216 -4.58 -2.87 22.95
CA ALA A 216 -3.82 -2.03 23.86
C ALA A 216 -3.65 -2.77 25.19
N SER A 217 -2.40 -2.92 25.62
CA SER A 217 -2.08 -3.32 27.00
C SER A 217 -2.57 -2.23 27.94
N SER A 218 -3.32 -2.61 28.97
CA SER A 218 -3.67 -1.73 30.09
C SER A 218 -2.47 -1.45 31.00
N GLN A 219 -1.37 -2.19 30.83
CA GLN A 219 -0.10 -1.96 31.51
C GLN A 219 0.82 -1.15 30.60
N GLY A 220 1.06 0.12 30.98
CA GLY A 220 1.96 1.02 30.27
C GLY A 220 1.67 2.52 30.42
N ALA A 221 1.29 2.95 31.63
CA ALA A 221 1.65 4.24 32.19
C ALA A 221 2.48 3.92 33.45
N LEU A 222 3.74 3.57 33.23
CA LEU A 222 4.79 3.40 34.24
C LEU A 222 6.08 3.86 33.58
#